data_AF-A0A7C2XAA4-F1
#
_entry.id   AF-A0A7C2XAA4-F1
#
_cell.length_a   1.000
_cell.length_b   1.000
_cell.length_c   1.000
_cell.angle_alpha   90.00
_cell.angle_beta   90.00
_cell.angle_gamma   90.00
#
_symmetry.space_group_name_H-M   'P 1'
#
loop_
_entity.id
_entity.type
_entity.pdbx_description
1 polymer ?
#
loop_
_entity_poly.entity_id
_entity_poly.type
_entity_poly.pdbx_seq_one_letter_code
_entity_poly.pdbx_strand_id
1 'polypeptide(L)'
;MPHPRKSPSPKSAAPAKARPPRQGRRKGVNLTIAPDVIAEAKALNLNASQAAEAGIRAAIARAREAEWRREAAPATEAHNERIMKRGIHLKPLWGRSRGGRVGEV
;
A
#
# COMPACT_ATOMS: atom_id res chain seq x y z
N MET A 1 -29.69 -42.17 -27.12
CA MET A 1 -28.76 -41.64 -26.09
C MET A 1 -28.70 -40.12 -26.18
N PRO A 2 -29.20 -39.37 -25.18
CA PRO A 2 -29.15 -37.91 -25.20
C PRO A 2 -27.91 -37.34 -24.47
N HIS A 3 -26.99 -36.81 -25.28
CA HIS A 3 -26.12 -35.63 -25.18
C HIS A 3 -25.96 -34.86 -23.83
N PRO A 4 -24.74 -34.33 -23.54
CA PRO A 4 -24.35 -33.78 -22.24
C PRO A 4 -25.00 -32.44 -21.90
N ARG A 5 -25.40 -32.27 -20.62
CA ARG A 5 -25.85 -30.99 -20.05
C ARG A 5 -24.69 -29.99 -20.05
N LYS A 6 -24.90 -28.84 -20.71
CA LYS A 6 -24.00 -27.68 -20.65
C LYS A 6 -23.91 -27.18 -19.21
N SER A 7 -22.71 -27.12 -18.65
CA SER A 7 -22.42 -26.32 -17.46
C SER A 7 -22.56 -24.83 -17.81
N PRO A 8 -23.20 -23.99 -16.98
CA PRO A 8 -23.19 -22.56 -17.21
C PRO A 8 -21.84 -21.99 -16.76
N SER A 9 -21.08 -21.42 -17.69
CA SER A 9 -19.90 -20.62 -17.38
C SER A 9 -20.29 -19.42 -16.50
N PRO A 10 -19.54 -19.08 -15.43
CA PRO A 10 -19.74 -17.82 -14.75
C PRO A 10 -19.36 -16.68 -15.70
N LYS A 11 -20.29 -15.74 -15.94
CA LYS A 11 -19.99 -14.47 -16.62
C LYS A 11 -18.92 -13.75 -15.79
N SER A 12 -17.68 -13.79 -16.26
CA SER A 12 -16.62 -12.92 -15.76
C SER A 12 -16.97 -11.48 -16.16
N ALA A 13 -17.66 -10.78 -15.28
CA ALA A 13 -17.78 -9.34 -15.36
C ALA A 13 -16.39 -8.77 -15.03
N ALA A 14 -15.67 -8.32 -16.06
CA ALA A 14 -14.48 -7.51 -15.87
C ALA A 14 -14.78 -6.35 -14.89
N PRO A 15 -13.88 -6.02 -13.94
CA PRO A 15 -14.14 -4.91 -13.04
C PRO A 15 -14.17 -3.64 -13.87
N ALA A 16 -15.35 -3.00 -13.93
CA ALA A 16 -15.48 -1.65 -14.43
C ALA A 16 -14.45 -0.78 -13.68
N LYS A 17 -13.53 -0.15 -14.41
CA LYS A 17 -12.56 0.79 -13.84
C LYS A 17 -13.36 1.81 -13.02
N ALA A 18 -13.24 1.74 -11.69
CA ALA A 18 -13.93 2.63 -10.79
C ALA A 18 -13.54 4.06 -11.17
N ARG A 19 -14.51 4.83 -11.67
CA ARG A 19 -14.37 6.26 -11.91
C ARG A 19 -13.88 6.88 -10.60
N PRO A 20 -12.82 7.71 -10.60
CA PRO A 20 -12.38 8.35 -9.37
C PRO A 20 -13.56 9.08 -8.75
N PRO A 21 -13.76 9.00 -7.42
CA PRO A 21 -14.88 9.66 -6.77
C PRO A 21 -14.86 11.13 -7.18
N ARG A 22 -16.02 11.65 -7.61
CA ARG A 22 -16.20 13.10 -7.82
C ARG A 22 -15.72 13.78 -6.54
N GLN A 23 -14.64 14.55 -6.64
CA GLN A 23 -14.07 15.24 -5.48
C GLN A 23 -15.18 16.08 -4.87
N GLY A 24 -15.67 15.66 -3.69
CA GLY A 24 -16.69 16.40 -2.97
C GLY A 24 -16.23 17.85 -2.76
N ARG A 25 -17.18 18.78 -2.69
CA ARG A 25 -16.86 20.18 -2.38
C ARG A 25 -15.99 20.21 -1.13
N ARG A 26 -14.80 20.83 -1.23
CA ARG A 26 -13.90 20.99 -0.09
C ARG A 26 -14.65 21.70 1.03
N LYS A 27 -14.63 21.12 2.22
CA LYS A 27 -15.21 21.75 3.41
C LYS A 27 -14.13 22.61 4.06
N GLY A 28 -14.43 23.89 4.26
CA GLY A 28 -13.56 24.76 5.07
C GLY A 28 -13.50 24.25 6.50
N VAL A 29 -12.30 24.22 7.08
CA VAL A 29 -12.04 23.83 8.47
C VAL A 29 -11.22 24.94 9.11
N ASN A 30 -11.58 25.34 10.33
CA ASN A 30 -10.79 26.29 11.10
C ASN A 30 -9.71 25.53 11.87
N LEU A 31 -8.45 25.97 11.78
CA LEU A 31 -7.28 25.31 12.35
C LEU A 31 -6.42 26.33 13.08
N THR A 32 -5.92 25.97 14.25
CA THR A 32 -4.95 26.78 15.00
C THR A 32 -3.54 26.38 14.56
N ILE A 33 -2.79 27.33 14.02
CA ILE A 33 -1.40 27.15 13.56
C ILE A 33 -0.53 28.18 14.27
N ALA A 34 0.70 27.81 14.59
CA ALA A 34 1.65 28.70 15.26
C ALA A 34 1.88 29.98 14.42
N PRO A 35 1.94 31.16 15.06
CA PRO A 35 1.95 32.44 14.36
C PRO A 35 3.21 32.68 13.53
N ASP A 36 4.36 32.19 14.01
CA ASP A 36 5.65 32.17 13.33
C ASP A 36 5.58 31.38 12.02
N VAL A 37 4.99 30.19 12.03
CA VAL A 37 4.83 29.34 10.85
C VAL A 37 3.95 30.00 9.78
N ILE A 38 2.85 30.66 10.20
CA ILE A 38 1.99 31.40 9.27
C ILE A 38 2.69 32.64 8.71
N ALA A 39 3.45 33.36 9.54
CA ALA A 39 4.21 34.52 9.11
C ALA A 39 5.26 34.14 8.05
N GLU A 40 6.01 33.07 8.29
CA GLU A 40 7.01 32.54 7.36
C GLU A 40 6.36 32.04 6.07
N ALA A 41 5.27 31.27 6.16
CA ALA A 41 4.54 30.81 4.98
C ALA A 41 4.03 31.97 4.11
N LYS A 42 3.56 33.06 4.73
CA LYS A 42 3.15 34.27 4.01
C LYS A 42 4.33 34.98 3.36
N ALA A 43 5.46 35.10 4.07
CA ALA A 43 6.68 35.71 3.53
C ALA A 43 7.20 34.95 2.30
N LEU A 44 7.03 33.64 2.28
CA LEU A 44 7.38 32.74 1.18
C LEU A 44 6.26 32.58 0.13
N ASN A 45 5.14 33.30 0.28
CA ASN A 45 3.97 33.23 -0.61
C ASN A 45 3.42 31.80 -0.80
N LEU A 46 3.46 30.99 0.27
CA LEU A 46 2.99 29.61 0.26
C LEU A 46 1.48 29.53 0.46
N ASN A 47 0.84 28.60 -0.25
CA ASN A 47 -0.58 28.29 -0.03
C ASN A 47 -0.75 27.42 1.22
N ALA A 48 -0.97 28.07 2.37
CA ALA A 48 -1.09 27.40 3.66
C ALA A 48 -2.20 26.31 3.69
N SER A 49 -3.31 26.52 2.97
CA SER A 49 -4.40 25.54 2.91
C SER A 49 -3.97 24.26 2.19
N GLN A 50 -3.29 24.41 1.05
CA GLN A 50 -2.77 23.28 0.28
C GLN A 50 -1.64 22.56 1.03
N ALA A 51 -0.76 23.31 1.70
CA ALA A 51 0.31 22.74 2.52
C ALA A 51 -0.25 21.93 3.70
N ALA A 52 -1.27 22.47 4.40
CA ALA A 52 -1.97 21.76 5.48
C ALA A 52 -2.63 20.47 4.96
N GLU A 53 -3.31 20.53 3.81
CA GLU A 53 -3.94 19.35 3.21
C GLU A 53 -2.90 18.27 2.87
N ALA A 54 -1.76 18.65 2.28
CA ALA A 54 -0.67 17.73 1.96
C ALA A 54 -0.09 17.08 3.23
N GLY A 55 0.16 17.87 4.27
CA GLY A 55 0.64 17.38 5.57
C GLY A 55 -0.33 16.40 6.22
N ILE A 56 -1.63 16.71 6.23
CA ILE A 56 -2.67 15.83 6.78
C ILE A 56 -2.73 14.50 6.01
N ARG A 57 -2.69 14.53 4.67
CA ARG A 57 -2.69 13.30 3.86
C ARG A 57 -1.48 12.43 4.14
N ALA A 58 -0.29 13.04 4.27
CA ALA A 58 0.93 12.31 4.62
C ALA A 58 0.83 11.68 6.02
N ALA A 59 0.30 12.40 7.00
CA ALA A 59 0.08 11.88 8.34
C ALA A 59 -0.91 10.71 8.36
N ILE A 60 -2.02 10.80 7.63
CA ILE A 60 -2.99 9.70 7.48
C ILE A 60 -2.34 8.46 6.87
N ALA A 61 -1.56 8.64 5.79
CA ALA A 61 -0.88 7.53 5.13
C ALA A 61 0.08 6.80 6.10
N ARG A 62 0.89 7.56 6.85
CA ARG A 62 1.80 7.00 7.87
C ARG A 62 1.06 6.28 8.99
N ALA A 63 -0.06 6.84 9.45
CA ALA A 63 -0.87 6.20 10.49
C ALA A 63 -1.43 4.85 10.04
N ARG A 64 -1.99 4.80 8.82
CA ARG A 64 -2.50 3.56 8.22
C ARG A 64 -1.40 2.54 7.98
N GLU A 65 -0.23 2.99 7.54
CA GLU A 65 0.92 2.10 7.35
C GLU A 65 1.38 1.50 8.68
N ALA A 66 1.40 2.29 9.75
CA ALA A 66 1.75 1.81 11.08
C ALA A 66 0.72 0.81 11.62
N GLU A 67 -0.57 1.08 11.42
CA GLU A 67 -1.67 0.16 11.78
C GLU A 67 -1.55 -1.15 11.01
N TRP A 68 -1.39 -1.08 9.68
CA TRP A 68 -1.20 -2.27 8.84
C TRP A 68 0.04 -3.08 9.26
N ARG A 69 1.16 -2.43 9.57
CA ARG A 69 2.37 -3.12 10.06
C ARG A 69 2.14 -3.82 11.40
N ARG A 70 1.35 -3.24 12.30
CA ARG A 70 0.99 -3.86 13.58
C ARG A 70 0.13 -5.11 13.37
N GLU A 71 -0.87 -5.02 12.49
CA GLU A 71 -1.75 -6.16 12.18
C GLU A 71 -1.02 -7.28 11.42
N ALA A 72 -0.09 -6.91 10.53
CA ALA A 72 0.66 -7.87 9.73
C ALA A 72 1.81 -8.55 10.49
N ALA A 73 2.25 -8.01 11.64
CA ALA A 73 3.40 -8.51 12.38
C ALA A 73 3.27 -10.00 12.78
N PRO A 74 2.16 -10.46 13.39
CA PRO A 74 2.02 -11.87 13.76
C PRO A 74 2.01 -12.81 12.53
N ALA A 75 1.36 -12.40 11.44
CA ALA A 75 1.30 -13.19 10.21
C ALA A 75 2.68 -13.30 9.55
N THR A 76 3.44 -12.21 9.56
CA THR A 76 4.80 -12.15 9.05
C THR A 76 5.75 -13.02 9.87
N GLU A 77 5.65 -12.95 11.20
CA GLU A 77 6.44 -13.77 12.11
C GLU A 77 6.14 -15.27 11.94
N ALA A 78 4.87 -15.67 11.92
CA ALA A 78 4.46 -17.05 11.67
C ALA A 78 4.96 -17.56 10.30
N HIS A 79 4.95 -16.70 9.28
CA HIS A 79 5.48 -17.03 7.97
C HIS A 79 6.99 -17.24 8.00
N ASN A 80 7.72 -16.36 8.69
CA ASN A 80 9.17 -16.44 8.85
C ASN A 80 9.57 -17.70 9.62
N GLU A 81 8.90 -18.01 10.73
CA GLU A 81 9.12 -19.25 11.47
C GLU A 81 8.92 -20.49 10.60
N ARG A 82 7.85 -20.50 9.78
CA ARG A 82 7.60 -21.62 8.86
C ARG A 82 8.74 -21.77 7.85
N ILE A 83 9.24 -20.67 7.28
CA ILE A 83 10.39 -20.71 6.37
C ILE A 83 11.64 -21.23 7.08
N MET A 84 11.92 -20.80 8.31
CA MET A 84 13.07 -21.32 9.06
C MET A 84 12.95 -22.83 9.32
N LYS A 85 11.75 -23.30 9.71
CA LYS A 85 11.51 -24.72 10.05
C LYS A 85 11.49 -25.64 8.82
N ARG A 86 10.93 -25.18 7.69
CA ARG A 86 10.62 -26.04 6.52
C ARG A 86 11.38 -25.64 5.26
N GLY A 87 12.14 -24.56 5.31
CA GLY A 87 12.74 -23.95 4.13
C GLY A 87 11.73 -23.27 3.21
N ILE A 88 12.24 -22.75 2.10
CA ILE A 88 11.42 -22.24 1.00
C ILE A 88 10.94 -23.39 0.11
N HIS A 89 9.65 -23.41 -0.23
CA HIS A 89 9.09 -24.48 -1.08
C HIS A 89 9.56 -24.39 -2.54
N LEU A 90 9.75 -23.17 -3.04
CA LEU A 90 10.20 -22.94 -4.41
C LEU A 90 11.48 -22.09 -4.37
N LYS A 91 12.55 -22.63 -4.93
CA LYS A 91 13.77 -21.85 -5.18
C LYS A 91 13.54 -20.98 -6.42
N PRO A 92 13.69 -19.65 -6.30
CA PRO A 92 13.49 -18.78 -7.44
C PRO A 92 14.53 -19.02 -8.54
N LEU A 93 14.12 -18.86 -9.80
CA LEU A 93 14.99 -19.07 -10.97
C LEU A 93 16.19 -18.10 -10.97
N TRP A 94 16.05 -16.90 -10.39
CA TRP A 94 17.10 -15.88 -10.23
C TRP A 94 18.06 -16.17 -9.06
N GLY A 95 17.69 -17.07 -8.13
CA GLY A 95 18.55 -17.56 -7.06
C GLY A 95 19.41 -18.75 -7.48
N ARG A 96 19.26 -19.23 -8.72
CA ARG A 96 20.17 -20.20 -9.30
C ARG A 96 21.43 -19.45 -9.72
N SER A 97 22.47 -19.54 -8.88
CA SER A 97 23.82 -19.11 -9.26
C SER A 97 24.13 -19.68 -10.65
N ARG A 98 24.33 -18.79 -11.63
CA ARG A 98 24.92 -19.18 -12.91
C ARG A 98 26.36 -19.56 -12.60
N GLY A 99 26.62 -20.86 -12.49
CA GLY A 99 27.93 -21.51 -12.38
C GLY A 99 29.10 -20.58 -12.01
N GLY A 100 29.31 -20.36 -10.72
CA GLY A 100 30.52 -19.74 -10.19
C GLY A 100 30.83 -20.39 -8.85
N ARG A 101 31.99 -21.06 -8.76
CA ARG A 101 32.53 -21.64 -7.53
C ARG A 101 32.43 -20.62 -6.40
N VAL A 102 31.62 -20.90 -5.39
CA VAL A 102 31.74 -20.26 -4.08
C VAL A 102 32.83 -21.03 -3.34
N GLY A 103 34.05 -20.48 -3.38
CA GLY A 103 35.13 -20.87 -2.49
C GLY A 103 34.86 -20.34 -1.09
N GLU A 104 34.93 -21.26 -0.13
CA GLU A 104 35.70 -21.16 1.12
C GLU A 104 36.04 -19.73 1.60
N VAL A 105 35.39 -19.33 2.71
CA VAL A 105 36.00 -18.70 3.90
C VAL A 105 35.15 -19.01 5.13
#